data_AF-A0A6B3IA95-F1
#
_entry.id   AF-A0A6B3IA95-F1
#
_cell.length_a   1.000
_cell.length_b   1.000
_cell.length_c   1.000
_cell.angle_alpha   90.00
_cell.angle_beta   90.00
_cell.angle_gamma   90.00
#
_symmetry.space_group_name_H-M   'P 1'
#
loop_
_entity.id
_entity.type
_entity.pdbx_description
1 polymer ?
#
loop_
_entity_poly.entity_id
_entity_poly.type
_entity_poly.pdbx_seq_one_letter_code
_entity_poly.pdbx_strand_id
1 'polypeptide(L)'
;SHDLRTPLAGIKAAVSSLRSDDVAWSPEDEAELLEGIEDGADRLDHLVGNLLDMSRLQTGTVTPLIREIDLDEVVPMALGGVPEGSVDLDIPETLPMVAVDPGLLERVVAN
;
A
#
# COMPACT_ATOMS: atom_id res chain seq x y z
N SER A 1 1.33 13.61 -9.76
CA SER A 1 0.16 14.51 -9.65
C SER A 1 -1.07 13.91 -10.30
N HIS A 2 -0.96 13.35 -11.52
CA HIS A 2 -2.06 12.68 -12.19
C HIS A 2 -2.56 11.45 -11.43
N ASP A 3 -1.63 10.66 -10.87
CA ASP A 3 -1.97 9.41 -10.15
C ASP A 3 -2.78 9.63 -8.87
N LEU A 4 -2.66 10.81 -8.25
CA LEU A 4 -3.48 11.21 -7.10
C LEU A 4 -4.89 11.66 -7.51
N ARG A 5 -5.05 12.19 -8.73
CA ARG A 5 -6.34 12.73 -9.18
C ARG A 5 -7.36 11.64 -9.46
N THR A 6 -6.92 10.51 -9.98
CA THR A 6 -7.79 9.37 -10.30
C THR A 6 -8.53 8.81 -9.07
N PRO A 7 -7.85 8.35 -8.00
CA PRO A 7 -8.54 7.87 -6.80
C PRO A 7 -9.39 8.96 -6.15
N LEU A 8 -8.89 10.20 -6.08
CA LEU A 8 -9.65 11.33 -5.54
C LEU A 8 -10.94 11.62 -6.33
N ALA A 9 -10.90 11.51 -7.67
CA ALA A 9 -12.07 11.69 -8.50
C ALA A 9 -13.10 10.58 -8.29
N GLY A 10 -12.65 9.32 -8.14
CA GLY A 10 -13.49 8.17 -7.83
C GLY A 10 -14.21 8.34 -6.48
N ILE A 11 -13.47 8.61 -5.41
CA ILE A 11 -14.02 8.89 -4.07
C ILE A 11 -15.06 10.02 -4.14
N LYS A 12 -14.72 11.12 -4.82
CA LYS A 12 -15.62 12.27 -4.93
C LYS A 12 -16.89 11.93 -5.69
N ALA A 13 -16.81 11.14 -6.76
CA ALA A 13 -17.97 10.70 -7.52
C ALA A 13 -18.89 9.79 -6.69
N ALA A 14 -18.32 8.80 -5.98
CA ALA A 14 -19.08 7.90 -5.11
C ALA A 14 -19.78 8.66 -3.97
N VAL A 15 -19.05 9.51 -3.24
CA VAL A 15 -19.62 10.38 -2.18
C VAL A 15 -20.71 11.30 -2.73
N SER A 16 -20.53 11.86 -3.93
CA SER A 16 -21.54 12.74 -4.53
C SER A 16 -22.81 11.97 -4.91
N SER A 17 -22.66 10.71 -5.33
CA SER A 17 -23.77 9.82 -5.69
C SER A 17 -24.55 9.37 -4.45
N LEU A 18 -23.86 8.95 -3.39
CA LEU A 18 -24.47 8.58 -2.10
C LEU A 18 -25.21 9.74 -1.42
N ARG A 19 -24.80 10.99 -1.67
CA ARG A 19 -25.47 12.18 -1.14
C ARG A 19 -26.65 12.67 -1.96
N SER A 20 -26.95 12.05 -3.10
CA SER A 20 -28.07 12.46 -3.95
C SER A 20 -29.38 11.93 -3.39
N ASP A 21 -30.31 12.82 -3.06
CA ASP A 21 -31.66 12.46 -2.58
C ASP A 21 -32.57 11.93 -3.71
N ASP A 22 -32.12 12.01 -4.96
CA ASP A 22 -32.89 11.64 -6.15
C ASP A 22 -32.73 10.15 -6.54
N VAL A 23 -31.86 9.41 -5.84
CA VAL A 23 -31.55 8.00 -6.12
C VAL A 23 -31.84 7.16 -4.88
N ALA A 24 -32.70 6.15 -5.05
CA ALA A 24 -32.86 5.10 -4.05
C ALA A 24 -31.88 3.97 -4.36
N TRP A 25 -30.89 3.79 -3.48
CA TRP A 25 -29.89 2.73 -3.60
C TRP A 25 -30.41 1.42 -3.02
N SER A 26 -30.05 0.32 -3.66
CA SER A 26 -30.12 -0.98 -2.98
C SER A 26 -29.03 -1.06 -1.90
N PRO A 27 -29.19 -1.87 -0.85
CA PRO A 27 -28.13 -2.11 0.13
C PRO A 27 -26.83 -2.60 -0.51
N GLU A 28 -26.94 -3.39 -1.59
CA GLU A 28 -25.80 -3.91 -2.34
C GLU A 28 -25.04 -2.81 -3.09
N ASP A 29 -25.75 -1.93 -3.81
CA ASP A 29 -25.12 -0.82 -4.54
C ASP A 29 -24.50 0.21 -3.59
N GLU A 30 -25.14 0.47 -2.44
CA GLU A 30 -24.58 1.34 -1.39
C GLU A 30 -23.27 0.76 -0.84
N ALA A 31 -23.23 -0.54 -0.59
CA ALA A 31 -22.02 -1.23 -0.12
C ALA A 31 -20.88 -1.15 -1.15
N GLU A 32 -21.15 -1.37 -2.44
CA GLU A 32 -20.14 -1.23 -3.51
C GLU A 32 -19.56 0.20 -3.58
N LEU A 33 -20.41 1.22 -3.44
CA LEU A 33 -19.95 2.62 -3.45
C LEU A 33 -19.07 2.94 -2.23
N LEU A 34 -19.39 2.39 -1.07
CA LEU A 34 -18.60 2.54 0.15
C LEU A 34 -17.26 1.81 0.05
N GLU A 35 -17.25 0.57 -0.45
CA GLU A 35 -16.03 -0.21 -0.70
C GLU A 35 -15.11 0.54 -1.67
N GLY A 36 -15.65 1.07 -2.78
CA GLY A 36 -14.87 1.89 -3.71
C GLY A 36 -14.31 3.18 -3.12
N ILE A 37 -14.94 3.75 -2.08
CA ILE A 37 -14.42 4.89 -1.33
C ILE A 37 -13.24 4.45 -0.46
N GLU A 38 -13.36 3.32 0.25
CA GLU A 38 -12.30 2.76 1.10
C GLU A 38 -11.06 2.43 0.26
N ASP A 39 -11.22 1.65 -0.82
CA ASP A 39 -10.13 1.32 -1.76
C ASP A 39 -9.46 2.56 -2.33
N GLY A 40 -10.25 3.56 -2.69
CA GLY A 40 -9.76 4.83 -3.21
C GLY A 40 -8.94 5.59 -2.17
N ALA A 41 -9.37 5.60 -0.91
CA ALA A 41 -8.71 6.28 0.19
C ALA A 41 -7.38 5.59 0.53
N ASP A 42 -7.37 4.27 0.65
CA ASP A 42 -6.18 3.46 0.91
C ASP A 42 -5.14 3.66 -0.19
N ARG A 43 -5.57 3.59 -1.45
CA ARG A 43 -4.67 3.88 -2.58
C ARG A 43 -4.08 5.29 -2.53
N LEU A 44 -4.86 6.29 -2.11
CA LEU A 44 -4.38 7.66 -2.00
C LEU A 44 -3.36 7.80 -0.86
N ASP A 45 -3.59 7.15 0.28
CA ASP A 45 -2.65 7.10 1.40
C ASP A 45 -1.30 6.50 0.98
N HIS A 46 -1.32 5.36 0.28
CA HIS A 46 -0.12 4.72 -0.26
C HIS A 46 0.66 5.65 -1.22
N LEU A 47 -0.03 6.34 -2.13
CA LEU A 47 0.62 7.27 -3.07
C LEU A 47 1.23 8.49 -2.36
N VAL A 48 0.58 9.00 -1.32
CA VAL A 48 1.11 10.09 -0.48
C VAL A 48 2.34 9.61 0.29
N GLY A 49 2.27 8.42 0.89
CA GLY A 49 3.40 7.78 1.55
C GLY A 49 4.61 7.65 0.63
N ASN A 50 4.42 7.18 -0.60
CA ASN A 50 5.51 7.04 -1.58
C ASN A 50 6.09 8.39 -2.02
N LEU A 51 5.28 9.44 -2.11
CA LEU A 51 5.77 10.79 -2.41
C LEU A 51 6.63 11.36 -1.27
N LEU A 52 6.20 11.17 -0.01
CA LEU A 52 6.95 11.63 1.16
C LEU A 52 8.28 10.88 1.30
N ASP A 53 8.29 9.58 1.06
CA ASP A 53 9.49 8.76 1.02
C ASP A 53 10.47 9.22 -0.05
N MET A 54 10.00 9.42 -1.28
CA MET A 54 10.84 9.92 -2.37
C MET A 54 11.42 11.29 -2.04
N SER A 55 10.63 12.18 -1.41
CA SER A 55 11.12 13.47 -0.94
C SER A 55 12.25 13.31 0.06
N ARG A 56 12.12 12.43 1.06
CA ARG A 56 13.15 12.18 2.08
C ARG A 56 14.43 11.59 1.46
N LEU A 57 14.29 10.71 0.47
CA LEU A 57 15.42 10.15 -0.28
C LEU A 57 16.16 11.24 -1.06
N GLN A 58 15.43 12.10 -1.79
CA GLN A 58 16.01 13.20 -2.56
C GLN A 58 16.72 14.23 -1.69
N THR A 59 16.20 14.50 -0.49
CA THR A 59 16.82 15.42 0.47
C THR A 59 17.92 14.77 1.31
N GLY A 60 18.26 13.49 1.06
CA GLY A 60 19.31 12.76 1.78
C GLY A 60 19.02 12.57 3.26
N THR A 61 17.75 12.61 3.67
CA THR A 61 17.33 12.56 5.08
C THR A 61 17.00 11.15 5.55
N VAL A 62 17.02 10.19 4.63
CA VAL A 62 16.96 8.76 4.96
C VAL A 62 18.38 8.29 5.32
N THR A 63 18.57 7.85 6.56
CA THR A 63 19.79 7.20 7.02
C THR A 63 19.48 5.73 7.27
N PRO A 64 19.91 4.80 6.41
CA PRO A 64 19.68 3.37 6.60
C PRO A 64 20.33 2.87 7.89
N LEU A 65 19.60 2.08 8.65
CA LEU A 65 20.08 1.35 9.83
C LEU A 65 20.44 -0.08 9.41
N ILE A 66 21.62 -0.22 8.79
CA ILE A 66 22.10 -1.50 8.28
C ILE A 66 22.40 -2.45 9.43
N ARG A 67 21.82 -3.65 9.37
CA ARG A 67 22.13 -4.78 10.24
C ARG A 67 22.05 -6.09 9.46
N GLU A 68 22.75 -7.11 9.95
CA GLU A 68 22.57 -8.49 9.48
C GLU A 68 21.17 -8.97 9.90
N ILE A 69 20.41 -9.50 8.94
CA ILE A 69 19.06 -10.04 9.18
C ILE A 69 18.81 -11.23 8.26
N ASP A 70 18.02 -12.19 8.75
CA ASP A 70 17.51 -13.28 7.93
C ASP A 70 16.29 -12.82 7.10
N LEU A 71 16.23 -13.26 5.85
CA LEU A 71 15.17 -12.86 4.92
C LEU A 71 13.80 -13.42 5.30
N ASP A 72 13.78 -14.54 6.01
CA ASP A 72 12.57 -15.17 6.54
C ASP A 72 11.88 -14.34 7.64
N GLU A 73 12.60 -13.41 8.28
CA GLU A 73 12.01 -12.46 9.24
C GLU A 73 11.34 -11.26 8.56
N VAL A 74 11.84 -10.84 7.39
CA VAL A 74 11.42 -9.58 6.74
C VAL A 74 10.38 -9.81 5.64
N VAL A 75 10.60 -10.82 4.79
CA VAL A 75 9.76 -11.04 3.61
C VAL A 75 8.30 -11.34 3.98
N PRO A 76 7.98 -12.16 5.00
CA PRO A 76 6.58 -12.38 5.39
C PRO A 76 5.85 -11.12 5.88
N MET A 77 6.56 -10.19 6.53
CA MET A 77 5.97 -8.92 6.98
C MET A 77 5.52 -8.06 5.79
N ALA A 78 6.32 -8.04 4.72
CA ALA A 78 6.01 -7.32 3.49
C ALA A 78 4.76 -7.86 2.76
N LEU A 79 4.37 -9.11 3.03
CA LEU A 79 3.21 -9.76 2.40
C LEU A 79 1.91 -9.61 3.20
N GLY A 80 1.89 -8.88 4.31
CA GLY A 80 0.70 -8.79 5.18
C GLY A 80 -0.56 -8.26 4.49
N GLY A 81 -0.42 -7.45 3.43
CA GLY A 81 -1.53 -6.93 2.62
C GLY A 81 -1.78 -7.71 1.31
N VAL A 82 -1.05 -8.79 1.07
CA VAL A 82 -1.10 -9.56 -0.16
C VAL A 82 -2.06 -10.75 0.04
N PRO A 83 -3.01 -11.01 -0.89
CA PRO A 83 -3.95 -12.12 -0.75
C PRO A 83 -3.26 -13.47 -0.59
N GLU A 84 -3.77 -14.31 0.30
CA GLU A 84 -3.23 -15.66 0.53
C GLU A 84 -3.15 -16.45 -0.79
N GLY A 85 -2.02 -17.11 -1.04
CA GLY A 85 -1.79 -17.92 -2.23
C GLY A 85 -1.48 -17.14 -3.52
N SER A 86 -1.41 -15.81 -3.47
CA SER A 86 -1.01 -15.00 -4.64
C SER A 86 0.52 -14.90 -4.82
N VAL A 87 1.30 -15.28 -3.80
CA VAL A 87 2.77 -15.31 -3.80
C VAL A 87 3.26 -16.67 -3.32
N ASP A 88 4.24 -17.22 -4.04
CA ASP A 88 4.99 -18.41 -3.62
C ASP A 88 6.32 -17.98 -2.99
N LEU A 89 6.61 -18.47 -1.79
CA LEU A 89 7.82 -18.14 -1.04
C LEU A 89 8.76 -19.34 -1.01
N ASP A 90 9.90 -19.19 -1.68
CA ASP A 90 11.02 -20.12 -1.62
C ASP A 90 12.21 -19.42 -0.96
N ILE A 91 12.28 -19.51 0.38
CA ILE A 91 13.36 -18.94 1.20
C ILE A 91 14.09 -20.11 1.89
N PRO A 92 15.16 -20.65 1.29
CA PRO A 92 15.94 -21.72 1.91
C PRO A 92 16.53 -21.31 3.26
N GLU A 93 16.42 -22.17 4.28
CA GLU A 93 17.06 -21.98 5.60
C GLU A 93 18.61 -21.86 5.52
N THR A 94 19.20 -22.24 4.38
CA THR A 94 20.64 -22.14 4.12
C THR A 94 21.07 -20.77 3.57
N LEU A 95 20.13 -19.85 3.34
CA LEU A 95 20.47 -18.50 2.89
C LEU A 95 21.33 -17.79 3.95
N PRO A 96 22.40 -17.10 3.55
CA PRO A 96 23.16 -16.29 4.48
C PRO A 96 22.36 -15.06 4.91
N MET A 97 22.62 -14.58 6.11
CA MET A 97 22.16 -13.25 6.55
C MET A 97 22.61 -12.17 5.55
N VAL A 98 21.78 -11.15 5.41
CA VAL A 98 22.04 -10.01 4.52
C VAL A 98 22.19 -8.71 5.33
N ALA A 99 23.18 -7.92 4.98
CA ALA A 99 23.41 -6.59 5.57
C ALA A 99 22.50 -5.54 4.91
N VAL A 100 21.33 -5.31 5.49
CA VAL A 100 20.30 -4.38 4.96
C VAL A 100 19.63 -3.58 6.09
N ASP A 101 18.89 -2.54 5.72
CA ASP A 101 17.91 -1.94 6.62
C ASP A 101 16.59 -2.74 6.47
N PRO A 102 16.06 -3.37 7.54
CA PRO A 102 14.88 -4.21 7.45
C PRO A 102 13.63 -3.48 6.98
N GLY A 103 13.42 -2.25 7.46
CA GLY A 103 12.22 -1.47 7.12
C GLY A 103 12.26 -1.01 5.67
N LEU A 104 13.45 -0.63 5.18
CA LEU A 104 13.62 -0.32 3.76
C LEU A 104 13.49 -1.58 2.88
N LEU A 105 14.00 -2.73 3.32
CA LEU A 105 13.85 -3.98 2.59
C LEU A 105 12.39 -4.43 2.52
N GLU A 106 11.68 -4.45 3.65
CA GLU A 106 10.23 -4.74 3.73
C GLU A 106 9.46 -3.88 2.73
N ARG A 107 9.74 -2.57 2.72
CA ARG A 107 9.09 -1.63 1.81
C ARG A 107 9.44 -1.86 0.33
N VAL A 108 10.64 -2.33 0.02
CA VAL A 108 11.00 -2.70 -1.36
C VAL A 108 10.24 -3.95 -1.81
N VAL A 109 10.02 -4.90 -0.92
CA VAL A 109 9.28 -6.14 -1.23
C VAL A 109 7.77 -5.88 -1.32
N ALA A 110 7.23 -4.95 -0.54
CA ALA A 110 5.80 -4.62 -0.50
C ALA A 110 5.31 -3.71 -1.65
N ASN A 111 6.21 -3.06 -2.41
CA ASN A 111 5.87 -2.21 -3.56
C ASN A 111 5.67 -3.02 -4.85
#